data_AF-A0A409VSG1-F1
#
_entry.id   AF-A0A409VSG1-F1
#
_cell.length_a   1.000
_cell.length_b   1.000
_cell.length_c   1.000
_cell.angle_alpha   90.00
_cell.angle_beta   90.00
_cell.angle_gamma   90.00
#
_symmetry.space_group_name_H-M   'P 1'
#
loop_
_entity.id
_entity.type
_entity.pdbx_description
1 polymer ?
#
loop_
_entity_poly.entity_id
_entity_poly.type
_entity_poly.pdbx_seq_one_letter_code
_entity_poly.pdbx_strand_id
1 'polypeptide(L)'
;MRSAFVTFVALTLWAATLQGVVAIPLRAVVMDGTPSNVQKIKEATEIANKQVHNMQAVLNGPNPKAHPAVVKAFGTNANIPEIKANVEKLANGKIVVPSPEPAAGITQGATNVNDKKVTFGSAFFNSDAKTRAGTVLHEATHAIHGAVDHFDQHGNPHPQGTTFDRTKAQVGYKDSHMEQLKAQASHNMHHNADSYRVFGEECPEARELFERALEEEDLEIRSHLVRRAGAACAYRPKGKGKAAHHAATHATAQSKAEARFARKSAKKAAKAERAAKKAAKGPAPAPKAKKGGPRRGKHA
;
A
#
# COMPACT_ATOMS: atom_id res chain seq x y z
N MET A 1 33.77 41.05 -40.17
CA MET A 1 34.07 39.95 -39.23
C MET A 1 32.77 39.56 -38.54
N ARG A 2 32.21 38.39 -38.86
CA ARG A 2 30.98 37.87 -38.23
C ARG A 2 31.35 36.63 -37.41
N SER A 3 31.30 36.75 -36.09
CA SER A 3 31.57 35.63 -35.18
C SER A 3 30.31 34.80 -34.99
N ALA A 4 30.38 33.53 -35.37
CA ALA A 4 29.33 32.55 -35.13
C ALA A 4 29.51 31.97 -33.71
N PHE A 5 28.52 32.20 -32.84
CA PHE A 5 28.44 31.56 -31.53
C PHE A 5 27.79 30.17 -31.70
N VAL A 6 28.57 29.11 -31.51
CA VAL A 6 28.08 27.73 -31.48
C VAL A 6 27.71 27.40 -30.04
N THR A 7 26.40 27.32 -29.76
CA THR A 7 25.88 26.91 -28.46
C THR A 7 25.92 25.39 -28.36
N PHE A 8 26.87 24.85 -27.61
CA PHE A 8 26.92 23.43 -27.27
C PHE A 8 25.78 23.12 -26.28
N VAL A 9 24.75 22.43 -26.76
CA VAL A 9 23.72 21.81 -25.90
C VAL A 9 24.33 20.55 -25.31
N ALA A 10 24.83 20.64 -24.08
CA ALA A 10 25.27 19.49 -23.31
C ALA A 10 24.04 18.65 -22.90
N LEU A 11 23.79 17.57 -23.63
CA LEU A 11 22.80 16.55 -23.27
C LEU A 11 23.39 15.69 -22.12
N THR A 12 23.18 16.11 -20.88
CA THR A 12 23.47 15.27 -19.71
C THR A 12 22.41 14.18 -19.59
N LEU A 13 22.74 13.01 -20.16
CA LEU A 13 21.97 11.78 -20.02
C LEU A 13 22.05 11.32 -18.56
N TRP A 14 21.04 11.64 -17.75
CA TRP A 14 20.87 11.07 -16.41
C TRP A 14 20.53 9.59 -16.57
N ALA A 15 21.56 8.74 -16.55
CA ALA A 15 21.40 7.32 -16.32
C ALA A 15 20.90 7.13 -14.89
N ALA A 16 19.56 7.11 -14.74
CA ALA A 16 18.92 6.72 -13.49
C ALA A 16 19.25 5.25 -13.25
N THR A 17 20.31 5.00 -12.48
CA THR A 17 20.60 3.70 -11.91
C THR A 17 19.44 3.34 -10.98
N LEU A 18 18.53 2.51 -11.48
CA LEU A 18 17.56 1.79 -10.67
C LEU A 18 18.34 0.80 -9.79
N GLN A 19 19.03 1.31 -8.77
CA GLN A 19 19.41 0.50 -7.62
C GLN A 19 18.09 0.10 -6.96
N GLY A 20 17.61 -1.09 -7.30
CA GLY A 20 16.49 -1.71 -6.63
C GLY A 20 16.89 -1.94 -5.18
N VAL A 21 16.63 -0.94 -4.34
CA VAL A 21 16.65 -1.11 -2.89
C VAL A 21 15.52 -2.08 -2.59
N VAL A 22 15.86 -3.36 -2.47
CA VAL A 22 14.91 -4.37 -1.99
C VAL A 22 14.67 -4.01 -0.53
N ALA A 23 13.65 -3.17 -0.29
CA ALA A 23 13.23 -2.82 1.04
C ALA A 23 12.89 -4.13 1.77
N ILE A 24 13.65 -4.42 2.82
CA ILE A 24 13.40 -5.57 3.66
C ILE A 24 12.18 -5.22 4.51
N PRO A 25 11.07 -5.96 4.42
CA PRO A 25 9.84 -5.62 5.15
C PRO A 25 10.04 -5.67 6.68
N LEU A 26 9.21 -4.94 7.43
CA LEU A 26 9.05 -5.04 8.89
C LEU A 26 9.06 -6.51 9.31
N ARG A 27 10.04 -6.89 10.13
CA ARG A 27 10.21 -8.28 10.58
C ARG A 27 9.74 -8.44 12.02
N ALA A 28 8.92 -9.45 12.28
CA ALA A 28 8.70 -9.95 13.63
C ALA A 28 9.59 -11.17 13.85
N VAL A 29 10.50 -11.09 14.83
CA VAL A 29 11.20 -12.28 15.32
C VAL A 29 10.42 -12.82 16.49
N VAL A 30 9.73 -13.92 16.21
CA VAL A 30 8.85 -14.62 17.14
C VAL A 30 9.60 -15.85 17.67
N MET A 31 9.69 -15.97 18.99
CA MET A 31 10.26 -17.16 19.64
C MET A 31 9.30 -18.36 19.54
N ASP A 32 9.78 -19.54 19.91
CA ASP A 32 8.99 -20.77 19.87
C ASP A 32 7.74 -20.68 20.77
N GLY A 33 6.64 -21.28 20.30
CA GLY A 33 5.38 -21.41 21.04
C GLY A 33 4.30 -22.03 20.16
N THR A 34 3.03 -21.83 20.50
CA THR A 34 1.92 -22.53 19.81
C THR A 34 1.88 -22.17 18.33
N PRO A 35 1.90 -23.16 17.40
CA PRO A 35 1.96 -22.90 15.95
C PRO A 35 0.84 -21.97 15.44
N SER A 36 -0.37 -22.10 15.99
CA SER A 36 -1.50 -21.22 15.63
C SER A 36 -1.24 -19.76 15.99
N ASN A 37 -0.67 -19.49 17.16
CA ASN A 37 -0.39 -18.13 17.60
C ASN A 37 0.78 -17.51 16.83
N VAL A 38 1.84 -18.30 16.58
CA VAL A 38 2.95 -17.90 15.70
C VAL A 38 2.42 -17.52 14.32
N GLN A 39 1.51 -18.32 13.76
CA GLN A 39 0.92 -18.04 12.45
C GLN A 39 0.10 -16.74 12.44
N LYS A 40 -0.69 -16.47 13.49
CA LYS A 40 -1.45 -15.21 13.61
C LYS A 40 -0.54 -13.98 13.67
N ILE A 41 0.61 -14.07 14.35
CA ILE A 41 1.59 -12.98 14.41
C ILE A 41 2.23 -12.76 13.04
N LYS A 42 2.62 -13.85 12.34
CA LYS A 42 3.17 -13.77 10.98
C LYS A 42 2.19 -13.12 10.01
N GLU A 43 0.95 -13.60 9.97
CA GLU A 43 -0.13 -13.04 9.14
C GLU A 43 -0.33 -11.54 9.43
N ALA A 44 -0.44 -11.17 10.71
CA ALA A 44 -0.59 -9.77 11.11
C ALA A 44 0.59 -8.90 10.66
N THR A 45 1.81 -9.42 10.76
CA THR A 45 3.04 -8.75 10.33
C THR A 45 3.08 -8.56 8.80
N GLU A 46 2.64 -9.57 8.03
CA GLU A 46 2.54 -9.46 6.56
C GLU A 46 1.53 -8.37 6.14
N ILE A 47 0.38 -8.29 6.82
CA ILE A 47 -0.60 -7.24 6.56
C ILE A 47 -0.05 -5.87 6.96
N ALA A 48 0.60 -5.75 8.12
CA ALA A 48 1.24 -4.50 8.56
C ALA A 48 2.31 -4.03 7.56
N ASN A 49 3.06 -4.95 6.95
CA ASN A 49 4.00 -4.63 5.88
C ASN A 49 3.34 -3.99 4.65
N LYS A 50 2.21 -4.57 4.21
CA LYS A 50 1.40 -3.97 3.13
C LYS A 50 0.95 -2.56 3.50
N GLN A 51 0.55 -2.34 4.75
CA GLN A 51 0.16 -1.01 5.25
C GLN A 51 1.34 -0.03 5.22
N VAL A 52 2.54 -0.46 5.63
CA VAL A 52 3.76 0.37 5.56
C VAL A 52 4.10 0.77 4.12
N HIS A 53 4.00 -0.14 3.16
CA HIS A 53 4.19 0.20 1.75
C HIS A 53 3.15 1.18 1.22
N ASN A 54 1.89 1.06 1.64
CA ASN A 54 0.86 2.03 1.29
C ASN A 54 1.18 3.41 1.86
N MET A 55 1.65 3.48 3.11
CA MET A 55 2.10 4.73 3.74
C MET A 55 3.27 5.35 2.96
N GLN A 56 4.27 4.56 2.55
CA GLN A 56 5.37 5.04 1.68
C GLN A 56 4.85 5.58 0.35
N ALA A 57 3.90 4.90 -0.29
CA ALA A 57 3.32 5.34 -1.55
C ALA A 57 2.60 6.69 -1.41
N VAL A 58 1.84 6.88 -0.33
CA VAL A 58 1.18 8.15 -0.01
C VAL A 58 2.21 9.26 0.22
N LEU A 59 3.23 9.00 1.02
CA LEU A 59 4.25 10.00 1.40
C LEU A 59 5.19 10.38 0.24
N ASN A 60 5.37 9.50 -0.74
CA ASN A 60 6.11 9.78 -1.97
C ASN A 60 5.23 10.36 -3.09
N GLY A 61 3.91 10.40 -2.88
CA GLY A 61 2.96 10.97 -3.82
C GLY A 61 3.00 12.50 -3.86
N PRO A 62 2.26 13.13 -4.79
CA PRO A 62 2.14 14.58 -4.85
C PRO A 62 1.36 15.10 -3.64
N ASN A 63 1.88 16.17 -3.02
CA ASN A 63 1.24 16.87 -1.89
C ASN A 63 0.78 15.94 -0.73
N PRO A 64 1.70 15.18 -0.12
CA PRO A 64 1.37 14.22 0.94
C PRO A 64 0.74 14.90 2.17
N LYS A 65 1.06 16.18 2.42
CA LYS A 65 0.49 16.96 3.53
C LYS A 65 -1.03 17.13 3.43
N ALA A 66 -1.58 17.24 2.22
CA ALA A 66 -3.01 17.42 2.01
C ALA A 66 -3.76 16.09 1.82
N HIS A 67 -3.09 14.95 1.97
CA HIS A 67 -3.67 13.64 1.73
C HIS A 67 -4.61 13.23 2.88
N PRO A 68 -5.85 12.74 2.65
CA PRO A 68 -6.83 12.40 3.68
C PRO A 68 -6.33 11.41 4.68
N ALA A 69 -5.63 10.35 4.23
CA ALA A 69 -5.03 9.39 5.13
C ALA A 69 -4.06 10.07 6.12
N VAL A 70 -3.23 11.01 5.64
CA VAL A 70 -2.32 11.80 6.48
C VAL A 70 -3.09 12.78 7.37
N VAL A 71 -4.06 13.51 6.83
CA VAL A 71 -4.85 14.48 7.60
C VAL A 71 -5.69 13.78 8.68
N LYS A 72 -6.24 12.61 8.38
CA LYS A 72 -7.02 11.80 9.33
C LYS A 72 -6.12 11.19 10.40
N ALA A 73 -4.92 10.75 10.06
CA ALA A 73 -3.97 10.18 11.00
C ALA A 73 -3.22 11.22 11.84
N PHE A 74 -2.83 12.35 11.26
CA PHE A 74 -1.88 13.29 11.87
C PHE A 74 -2.40 14.73 11.94
N GLY A 75 -3.51 15.06 11.27
CA GLY A 75 -4.05 16.41 11.21
C GLY A 75 -3.48 17.26 10.06
N THR A 76 -3.96 18.49 9.93
CA THR A 76 -3.67 19.36 8.77
C THR A 76 -2.26 19.95 8.77
N ASN A 77 -1.61 20.04 9.93
CA ASN A 77 -0.21 20.51 10.04
C ASN A 77 0.77 19.37 10.36
N ALA A 78 0.53 18.19 9.78
CA ALA A 78 1.42 17.04 9.91
C ALA A 78 2.87 17.35 9.48
N ASN A 79 3.84 16.86 10.26
CA ASN A 79 5.26 16.96 9.97
C ASN A 79 5.68 15.86 8.97
N ILE A 80 5.48 16.12 7.68
CA ILE A 80 5.74 15.13 6.61
C ILE A 80 7.17 14.58 6.61
N PRO A 81 8.24 15.40 6.72
CA PRO A 81 9.60 14.86 6.79
C PRO A 81 9.80 13.82 7.89
N GLU A 82 9.34 14.10 9.12
CA GLU A 82 9.46 13.16 10.25
C GLU A 82 8.59 11.91 10.07
N ILE A 83 7.35 12.07 9.59
CA ILE A 83 6.48 10.93 9.30
C ILE A 83 7.13 10.02 8.25
N LYS A 84 7.73 10.59 7.20
CA LYS A 84 8.47 9.84 6.18
C LYS A 84 9.68 9.11 6.76
N ALA A 85 10.46 9.78 7.59
CA ALA A 85 11.58 9.15 8.27
C ALA A 85 11.13 7.97 9.17
N ASN A 86 10.03 8.13 9.91
CA ASN A 86 9.51 7.09 10.79
C ASN A 86 8.90 5.92 10.02
N VAL A 87 8.17 6.17 8.93
CA VAL A 87 7.68 5.10 8.04
C VAL A 87 8.83 4.34 7.40
N GLU A 88 9.95 5.00 7.07
CA GLU A 88 11.14 4.31 6.55
C GLU A 88 11.82 3.45 7.62
N LYS A 89 11.86 3.90 8.89
CA LYS A 89 12.33 3.07 10.01
C LYS A 89 11.42 1.85 10.21
N LEU A 90 10.10 2.01 10.08
CA LEU A 90 9.16 0.89 10.16
C LEU A 90 9.37 -0.09 9.02
N ALA A 91 9.54 0.42 7.79
CA ALA A 91 9.77 -0.39 6.61
C ALA A 91 10.96 -1.32 6.78
N ASN A 92 12.07 -0.83 7.36
CA ASN A 92 13.30 -1.59 7.56
C ASN A 92 13.47 -2.17 8.98
N GLY A 93 12.44 -2.01 9.82
CA GLY A 93 12.52 -2.27 11.24
C GLY A 93 12.33 -3.73 11.61
N LYS A 94 12.66 -4.04 12.86
CA LYS A 94 12.46 -5.38 13.44
C LYS A 94 11.88 -5.23 14.84
N ILE A 95 10.80 -5.96 15.09
CA ILE A 95 10.25 -6.16 16.44
C ILE A 95 10.62 -7.55 16.95
N VAL A 96 10.79 -7.67 18.27
CA VAL A 96 11.06 -8.95 18.94
C VAL A 96 9.85 -9.31 19.76
N VAL A 97 9.30 -10.50 19.51
CA VAL A 97 8.15 -11.06 20.22
C VAL A 97 8.67 -12.25 21.04
N PRO A 98 8.97 -12.06 22.34
CA PRO A 98 9.66 -13.07 23.15
C PRO A 98 8.79 -14.28 23.47
N SER A 99 7.47 -14.15 23.36
CA SER A 99 6.51 -15.24 23.49
C SER A 99 5.35 -14.99 22.53
N PRO A 100 4.95 -15.99 21.72
CA PRO A 100 3.73 -15.90 20.93
C PRO A 100 2.47 -16.23 21.76
N GLU A 101 2.58 -16.47 23.08
CA GLU A 101 1.41 -16.74 23.92
C GLU A 101 0.77 -15.46 24.47
N PRO A 102 -0.55 -15.47 24.73
CA PRO A 102 -1.24 -14.36 25.37
C PRO A 102 -0.60 -13.99 26.71
N ALA A 103 -0.06 -12.77 26.82
CA ALA A 103 0.51 -12.26 28.05
C ALA A 103 -0.59 -11.86 29.05
N ALA A 104 -0.46 -12.32 30.30
CA ALA A 104 -1.38 -11.95 31.37
C ALA A 104 -1.30 -10.44 31.67
N GLY A 105 -2.45 -9.80 31.86
CA GLY A 105 -2.55 -8.35 32.13
C GLY A 105 -2.38 -7.46 30.89
N ILE A 106 -2.05 -8.01 29.73
CA ILE A 106 -2.03 -7.29 28.45
C ILE A 106 -3.34 -7.54 27.72
N THR A 107 -3.98 -6.46 27.22
CA THR A 107 -5.24 -6.59 26.47
C THR A 107 -4.97 -6.95 25.01
N GLN A 108 -4.41 -6.01 24.22
CA GLN A 108 -4.07 -6.25 22.82
C GLN A 108 -2.56 -6.39 22.62
N GLY A 109 -1.80 -5.33 22.87
CA GLY A 109 -0.36 -5.31 22.76
C GLY A 109 0.24 -4.47 23.87
N ALA A 110 1.53 -4.67 24.11
CA ALA A 110 2.35 -3.76 24.88
C ALA A 110 3.80 -3.88 24.43
N THR A 111 4.47 -2.73 24.37
CA THR A 111 5.90 -2.63 24.11
C THR A 111 6.64 -2.26 25.39
N ASN A 112 7.66 -3.04 25.74
CA ASN A 112 8.61 -2.63 26.76
C ASN A 112 9.64 -1.70 26.12
N VAL A 113 9.63 -0.43 26.50
CA VAL A 113 10.52 0.59 25.91
C VAL A 113 12.00 0.37 26.17
N ASN A 114 12.35 -0.32 27.26
CA ASN A 114 13.74 -0.50 27.65
C ASN A 114 14.44 -1.53 26.74
N ASP A 115 13.75 -2.63 26.42
CA ASP A 115 14.31 -3.70 25.60
C ASP A 115 13.65 -3.85 24.22
N LYS A 116 12.69 -2.97 23.91
CA LYS A 116 11.95 -2.89 22.64
C LYS A 116 11.25 -4.20 22.26
N LYS A 117 10.90 -5.02 23.26
CA LYS A 117 10.14 -6.25 23.05
C LYS A 117 8.64 -5.96 23.03
N VAL A 118 7.94 -6.62 22.12
CA VAL A 118 6.50 -6.53 21.96
C VAL A 118 5.85 -7.80 22.50
N THR A 119 4.84 -7.64 23.35
CA THR A 119 4.02 -8.74 23.88
C THR A 119 2.57 -8.53 23.47
N PHE A 120 1.85 -9.62 23.21
CA PHE A 120 0.46 -9.56 22.79
C PHE A 120 -0.44 -10.23 23.84
N GLY A 121 -1.59 -9.60 24.08
CA GLY A 121 -2.62 -10.08 24.99
C GLY A 121 -3.65 -10.96 24.30
N SER A 122 -4.59 -11.51 25.08
CA SER A 122 -5.62 -12.42 24.57
C SER A 122 -6.53 -11.77 23.52
N ALA A 123 -6.83 -10.47 23.65
CA ALA A 123 -7.69 -9.77 22.70
C ALA A 123 -7.04 -9.63 21.31
N PHE A 124 -5.71 -9.63 21.21
CA PHE A 124 -5.02 -9.69 19.92
C PHE A 124 -5.25 -11.03 19.22
N PHE A 125 -5.06 -12.15 19.92
CA PHE A 125 -5.21 -13.47 19.31
C PHE A 125 -6.67 -13.81 18.95
N ASN A 126 -7.64 -13.15 19.60
CA ASN A 126 -9.07 -13.34 19.38
C ASN A 126 -9.70 -12.32 18.43
N SER A 127 -8.97 -11.29 17.98
CA SER A 127 -9.48 -10.30 17.03
C SER A 127 -9.43 -10.80 15.59
N ASP A 128 -9.87 -10.00 14.63
CA ASP A 128 -9.69 -10.27 13.20
C ASP A 128 -8.26 -9.89 12.71
N ALA A 129 -7.90 -10.32 11.51
CA ALA A 129 -6.57 -10.09 10.94
C ALA A 129 -6.22 -8.61 10.74
N LYS A 130 -7.22 -7.76 10.43
CA LYS A 130 -7.01 -6.32 10.26
C LYS A 130 -6.70 -5.67 11.59
N THR A 131 -7.48 -5.98 12.63
CA THR A 131 -7.25 -5.50 13.99
C THR A 131 -5.86 -5.92 14.48
N ARG A 132 -5.48 -7.19 14.29
CA ARG A 132 -4.12 -7.66 14.62
C ARG A 132 -3.03 -6.87 13.90
N ALA A 133 -3.18 -6.64 12.60
CA ALA A 133 -2.19 -5.88 11.83
C ALA A 133 -2.03 -4.44 12.35
N GLY A 134 -3.14 -3.79 12.68
CA GLY A 134 -3.14 -2.48 13.32
C GLY A 134 -2.43 -2.48 14.68
N THR A 135 -2.67 -3.50 15.51
CA THR A 135 -1.94 -3.68 16.78
C THR A 135 -0.44 -3.88 16.54
N VAL A 136 -0.03 -4.73 15.59
CA VAL A 136 1.39 -4.93 15.26
C VAL A 136 2.04 -3.61 14.85
N LEU A 137 1.37 -2.82 14.01
CA LEU A 137 1.88 -1.55 13.54
C LEU A 137 2.00 -0.52 14.68
N HIS A 138 1.00 -0.44 15.56
CA HIS A 138 1.01 0.39 16.76
C HIS A 138 2.22 0.04 17.66
N GLU A 139 2.36 -1.22 18.06
CA GLU A 139 3.46 -1.64 18.94
C GLU A 139 4.84 -1.48 18.27
N ALA A 140 4.92 -1.74 16.95
CA ALA A 140 6.14 -1.53 16.20
C ALA A 140 6.61 -0.07 16.23
N THR A 141 5.70 0.90 16.22
CA THR A 141 6.06 2.33 16.30
C THR A 141 6.68 2.71 17.64
N HIS A 142 6.22 2.14 18.76
CA HIS A 142 6.88 2.26 20.05
C HIS A 142 8.30 1.69 20.00
N ALA A 143 8.42 0.43 19.57
CA ALA A 143 9.68 -0.30 19.61
C ALA A 143 10.76 0.31 18.70
N ILE A 144 10.37 0.75 17.50
CA ILE A 144 11.32 1.16 16.45
C ILE A 144 11.73 2.61 16.58
N HIS A 145 10.79 3.52 16.84
CA HIS A 145 11.08 4.96 16.85
C HIS A 145 10.51 5.72 18.05
N GLY A 146 10.08 5.01 19.10
CA GLY A 146 9.73 5.63 20.38
C GLY A 146 8.47 6.49 20.32
N ALA A 147 7.48 6.10 19.51
CA ALA A 147 6.16 6.70 19.58
C ALA A 147 5.55 6.57 20.99
N VAL A 148 4.51 7.34 21.29
CA VAL A 148 3.86 7.41 22.60
C VAL A 148 2.34 7.34 22.47
N ASP A 149 1.67 6.96 23.55
CA ASP A 149 0.19 6.92 23.62
C ASP A 149 -0.41 8.13 24.31
N HIS A 150 0.39 8.81 25.12
CA HIS A 150 -0.05 9.86 26.02
C HIS A 150 0.54 11.19 25.62
N PHE A 151 -0.31 12.19 25.67
CA PHE A 151 0.01 13.58 25.44
C PHE A 151 -0.43 14.39 26.66
N ASP A 152 0.31 15.45 26.97
CA ASP A 152 -0.14 16.41 27.97
C ASP A 152 -1.36 17.20 27.45
N GLN A 153 -1.94 18.06 28.30
CA GLN A 153 -3.06 18.92 27.94
C GLN A 153 -2.78 19.92 26.81
N HIS A 154 -1.50 20.12 26.46
CA HIS A 154 -1.05 21.00 25.39
C HIS A 154 -0.72 20.22 24.10
N GLY A 155 -0.88 18.90 24.11
CA GLY A 155 -0.58 18.03 22.98
C GLY A 155 0.93 17.79 22.77
N ASN A 156 1.75 17.92 23.81
CA ASN A 156 3.14 17.48 23.78
C ASN A 156 3.22 15.99 24.13
N PRO A 157 4.06 15.21 23.42
CA PRO A 157 4.21 13.78 23.67
C PRO A 157 4.83 13.55 25.06
N HIS A 158 4.23 12.65 25.83
CA HIS A 158 4.78 12.22 27.10
C HIS A 158 5.62 10.95 26.92
N PRO A 159 6.92 10.95 27.26
CA PRO A 159 7.77 9.78 27.07
C PRO A 159 7.20 8.53 27.77
N GLN A 160 7.23 7.40 27.09
CA GLN A 160 6.82 6.13 27.71
C GLN A 160 7.76 5.74 28.86
N GLY A 161 7.20 5.08 29.88
CA GLY A 161 7.94 4.65 31.08
C GLY A 161 8.14 5.72 32.16
N THR A 162 7.68 6.95 31.93
CA THR A 162 7.68 8.02 32.93
C THR A 162 6.36 8.08 33.70
N THR A 163 6.39 8.57 34.94
CA THR A 163 5.17 8.84 35.70
C THR A 163 4.44 10.04 35.08
N PHE A 164 3.15 9.86 34.77
CA PHE A 164 2.32 10.94 34.22
C PHE A 164 0.96 10.94 34.91
N ASP A 165 0.38 12.13 35.05
CA ASP A 165 -0.95 12.29 35.62
C ASP A 165 -2.02 11.88 34.59
N ARG A 166 -2.50 10.65 34.72
CA ARG A 166 -3.56 10.08 33.86
C ARG A 166 -4.85 10.92 33.86
N THR A 167 -5.10 11.73 34.89
CA THR A 167 -6.30 12.57 34.97
C THR A 167 -6.24 13.79 34.06
N LYS A 168 -5.03 14.18 33.62
CA LYS A 168 -4.79 15.35 32.76
C LYS A 168 -4.25 14.97 31.39
N ALA A 169 -3.93 13.70 31.18
CA ALA A 169 -3.42 13.21 29.92
C ALA A 169 -4.53 13.08 28.88
N GLN A 170 -4.22 13.52 27.66
CA GLN A 170 -4.97 13.09 26.50
C GLN A 170 -4.34 11.79 26.00
N VAL A 171 -5.15 10.75 25.87
CA VAL A 171 -4.74 9.49 25.25
C VAL A 171 -5.08 9.56 23.77
N GLY A 172 -4.12 9.25 22.89
CA GLY A 172 -4.39 9.00 21.47
C GLY A 172 -4.84 7.56 21.20
N TYR A 173 -5.09 6.79 22.26
CA TYR A 173 -5.36 5.35 22.22
C TYR A 173 -6.75 5.03 21.65
N LYS A 174 -6.86 4.07 20.71
CA LYS A 174 -8.12 3.65 20.04
C LYS A 174 -8.96 4.83 19.54
N ASP A 175 -8.30 5.84 18.97
CA ASP A 175 -8.94 7.05 18.44
C ASP A 175 -9.58 7.96 19.50
N SER A 176 -9.43 7.65 20.79
CA SER A 176 -9.79 8.58 21.85
C SER A 176 -8.93 9.84 21.75
N HIS A 177 -9.54 11.01 21.97
CA HIS A 177 -8.95 12.36 21.82
C HIS A 177 -8.21 12.66 20.51
N MET A 178 -8.19 11.76 19.53
CA MET A 178 -7.39 11.90 18.32
C MET A 178 -7.82 13.13 17.50
N GLU A 179 -9.12 13.42 17.40
CA GLU A 179 -9.60 14.66 16.77
C GLU A 179 -9.16 15.92 17.51
N GLN A 180 -9.20 15.91 18.84
CA GLN A 180 -8.77 17.03 19.67
C GLN A 180 -7.25 17.26 19.55
N LEU A 181 -6.46 16.20 19.68
CA LEU A 181 -5.00 16.24 19.55
C LEU A 181 -4.58 16.68 18.14
N LYS A 182 -5.25 16.22 17.09
CA LYS A 182 -5.01 16.72 15.72
C LYS A 182 -5.35 18.20 15.59
N ALA A 183 -6.45 18.66 16.17
CA ALA A 183 -6.85 20.06 16.09
C ALA A 183 -5.88 20.99 16.86
N GLN A 184 -5.41 20.56 18.03
CA GLN A 184 -4.56 21.36 18.92
C GLN A 184 -3.06 21.24 18.57
N ALA A 185 -2.62 20.03 18.21
CA ALA A 185 -1.21 19.66 18.15
C ALA A 185 -0.86 18.72 16.98
N SER A 186 -1.48 18.89 15.80
CA SER A 186 -1.16 18.08 14.60
C SER A 186 0.34 18.01 14.25
N HIS A 187 1.11 19.03 14.64
CA HIS A 187 2.56 19.04 14.42
C HIS A 187 3.30 17.96 15.23
N ASN A 188 2.73 17.52 16.37
CA ASN A 188 3.28 16.49 17.26
C ASN A 188 2.68 15.09 17.05
N MET A 189 1.63 14.95 16.23
CA MET A 189 0.97 13.66 16.04
C MET A 189 1.86 12.58 15.41
N HIS A 190 2.98 12.97 14.79
CA HIS A 190 3.99 12.01 14.31
C HIS A 190 4.70 11.25 15.46
N HIS A 191 4.51 11.66 16.71
CA HIS A 191 4.91 10.93 17.91
C HIS A 191 3.83 9.96 18.42
N ASN A 192 2.59 10.00 17.92
CA ASN A 192 1.54 9.10 18.40
C ASN A 192 1.60 7.75 17.69
N ALA A 193 1.60 6.65 18.45
CA ALA A 193 1.62 5.30 17.86
C ALA A 193 0.35 5.01 17.04
N ASP A 194 -0.80 5.44 17.56
CA ASP A 194 -2.09 5.21 16.92
C ASP A 194 -2.29 5.99 15.62
N SER A 195 -1.65 7.16 15.47
CA SER A 195 -1.62 7.85 14.18
C SER A 195 -1.08 6.95 13.06
N TYR A 196 -0.05 6.14 13.30
CA TYR A 196 0.48 5.23 12.28
C TYR A 196 -0.45 4.03 12.04
N ARG A 197 -1.11 3.52 13.10
CA ARG A 197 -2.17 2.52 12.94
C ARG A 197 -3.28 3.05 12.02
N VAL A 198 -3.84 4.22 12.35
CA VAL A 198 -4.86 4.90 11.53
C VAL A 198 -4.35 5.12 10.11
N PHE A 199 -3.13 5.62 9.95
CA PHE A 199 -2.57 5.87 8.61
C PHE A 199 -2.46 4.58 7.78
N GLY A 200 -2.01 3.49 8.38
CA GLY A 200 -1.94 2.18 7.75
C GLY A 200 -3.31 1.58 7.40
N GLU A 201 -4.35 1.93 8.15
CA GLU A 201 -5.73 1.49 7.89
C GLU A 201 -6.42 2.27 6.76
N GLU A 202 -6.02 3.52 6.48
CA GLU A 202 -6.71 4.44 5.56
C GLU A 202 -6.48 4.19 4.06
N CYS A 203 -6.23 2.94 3.66
CA CYS A 203 -6.03 2.54 2.26
C CYS A 203 -6.55 1.12 1.93
N PRO A 204 -7.78 0.73 2.32
CA PRO A 204 -8.27 -0.63 2.07
C PRO A 204 -8.49 -0.93 0.58
N GLU A 205 -9.01 0.03 -0.20
CA GLU A 205 -9.27 -0.16 -1.64
C GLU A 205 -7.99 -0.27 -2.47
N ALA A 206 -6.92 0.42 -2.04
CA ALA A 206 -5.62 0.28 -2.68
C ALA A 206 -5.10 -1.14 -2.56
N ARG A 207 -5.35 -1.81 -1.43
CA ARG A 207 -4.96 -3.21 -1.23
C ARG A 207 -5.64 -4.13 -2.24
N GLU A 208 -6.96 -4.06 -2.38
CA GLU A 208 -7.68 -4.90 -3.36
C GLU A 208 -7.23 -4.64 -4.79
N LEU A 209 -6.98 -3.37 -5.14
CA LEU A 209 -6.52 -2.99 -6.46
C LEU A 209 -5.07 -3.45 -6.73
N PHE A 210 -4.20 -3.46 -5.71
CA PHE A 210 -2.84 -4.00 -5.81
C PHE A 210 -2.81 -5.52 -5.92
N GLU A 211 -3.59 -6.23 -5.09
CA GLU A 211 -3.67 -7.70 -5.14
C GLU A 211 -4.15 -8.16 -6.52
N ARG A 212 -5.19 -7.51 -7.07
CA ARG A 212 -5.64 -7.75 -8.45
C ARG A 212 -4.58 -7.40 -9.51
N ALA A 213 -3.74 -6.40 -9.27
CA ALA A 213 -2.68 -6.05 -10.21
C ALA A 213 -1.59 -7.13 -10.27
N LEU A 214 -1.28 -7.79 -9.14
CA LEU A 214 -0.28 -8.86 -9.07
C LEU A 214 -0.72 -10.10 -9.84
N GLU A 215 -2.02 -10.40 -9.83
CA GLU A 215 -2.62 -11.53 -10.56
C GLU A 215 -2.85 -11.26 -12.05
N GLU A 216 -2.81 -9.99 -12.47
CA GLU A 216 -3.11 -9.59 -13.85
C GLU A 216 -1.88 -9.77 -14.76
N GLU A 217 -1.99 -10.63 -15.77
CA GLU A 217 -0.92 -10.91 -16.76
C GLU A 217 -0.73 -9.77 -17.76
N ASP A 218 -1.78 -8.99 -18.05
CA ASP A 218 -1.70 -7.87 -18.98
C ASP A 218 -1.01 -6.66 -18.33
N LEU A 219 0.19 -6.33 -18.80
CA LEU A 219 1.01 -5.24 -18.24
C LEU A 219 0.30 -3.87 -18.29
N GLU A 220 -0.58 -3.63 -19.28
CA GLU A 220 -1.32 -2.38 -19.41
C GLU A 220 -2.41 -2.28 -18.33
N ILE A 221 -3.12 -3.39 -18.07
CA ILE A 221 -4.14 -3.48 -17.01
C ILE A 221 -3.48 -3.46 -15.62
N ARG A 222 -2.39 -4.21 -15.42
CA ARG A 222 -1.60 -4.18 -14.19
C ARG A 222 -1.13 -2.78 -13.84
N SER A 223 -0.51 -2.07 -14.79
CA SER A 223 -0.07 -0.67 -14.60
C SER A 223 -1.26 0.24 -14.26
N HIS A 224 -2.41 0.03 -14.92
CA HIS A 224 -3.63 0.77 -14.63
C HIS A 224 -4.16 0.52 -13.21
N LEU A 225 -4.18 -0.75 -12.75
CA LEU A 225 -4.61 -1.14 -11.42
C LEU A 225 -3.67 -0.61 -10.33
N VAL A 226 -2.35 -0.70 -10.53
CA VAL A 226 -1.35 -0.09 -9.64
C VAL A 226 -1.55 1.42 -9.53
N ARG A 227 -1.76 2.10 -10.67
CA ARG A 227 -2.03 3.54 -10.66
C ARG A 227 -3.37 3.87 -9.99
N ARG A 228 -4.39 3.03 -10.16
CA ARG A 228 -5.68 3.15 -9.47
C ARG A 228 -5.55 2.90 -7.99
N ALA A 229 -4.73 1.94 -7.57
CA ALA A 229 -4.47 1.66 -6.16
C ALA A 229 -3.78 2.85 -5.50
N GLY A 230 -2.72 3.38 -6.13
CA GLY A 230 -2.08 4.63 -5.71
C GLY A 230 -3.06 5.81 -5.69
N ALA A 231 -3.99 5.88 -6.65
CA ALA A 231 -5.03 6.90 -6.70
C ALA A 231 -6.22 6.67 -5.75
N ALA A 232 -6.47 5.44 -5.31
CA ALA A 232 -7.52 5.10 -4.34
C ALA A 232 -7.08 5.44 -2.92
N CYS A 233 -5.76 5.34 -2.67
CA CYS A 233 -5.15 6.01 -1.54
C CYS A 233 -5.19 7.54 -1.72
N ALA A 234 -4.77 8.07 -2.87
CA ALA A 234 -4.68 9.52 -3.11
C ALA A 234 -6.02 10.25 -3.08
N TYR A 235 -6.12 11.30 -2.26
CA TYR A 235 -7.26 12.21 -2.25
C TYR A 235 -7.70 12.67 -3.64
N ARG A 236 -9.02 12.86 -3.79
CA ARG A 236 -9.57 13.94 -4.63
C ARG A 236 -10.37 14.89 -3.74
N PRO A 237 -9.98 16.17 -3.60
CA PRO A 237 -10.77 17.11 -2.83
C PRO A 237 -12.20 17.24 -3.34
N LYS A 238 -13.17 16.94 -2.47
CA LYS A 238 -14.56 17.36 -2.66
C LYS A 238 -14.67 18.85 -2.30
N GLY A 239 -14.12 19.69 -3.18
CA GLY A 239 -14.28 21.15 -3.12
C GLY A 239 -15.36 21.62 -4.09
N LYS A 240 -16.38 22.29 -3.55
CA LYS A 240 -17.48 22.93 -4.29
C LYS A 240 -16.93 24.02 -5.23
N GLY A 241 -17.30 23.94 -6.51
CA GLY A 241 -17.13 25.03 -7.48
C GLY A 241 -15.78 25.05 -8.22
N LYS A 242 -15.82 24.78 -9.53
CA LYS A 242 -14.75 24.87 -10.55
C LYS A 242 -13.86 23.64 -10.82
N ALA A 243 -13.77 22.65 -9.93
CA ALA A 243 -13.13 21.36 -10.28
C ALA A 243 -14.04 20.43 -11.13
N ALA A 244 -15.33 20.76 -11.27
CA ALA A 244 -16.30 19.93 -12.01
C ALA A 244 -15.96 19.77 -13.50
N HIS A 245 -15.32 20.76 -14.14
CA HIS A 245 -14.92 20.61 -15.54
C HIS A 245 -13.70 19.68 -15.72
N HIS A 246 -12.75 19.67 -14.79
CA HIS A 246 -11.62 18.74 -14.80
C HIS A 246 -12.00 17.34 -14.29
N ALA A 247 -12.91 17.23 -13.32
CA ALA A 247 -13.45 15.95 -12.85
C ALA A 247 -14.37 15.31 -13.89
N ALA A 248 -15.22 16.08 -14.60
CA ALA A 248 -16.02 15.54 -15.69
C ALA A 248 -15.15 15.07 -16.86
N THR A 249 -14.09 15.81 -17.21
CA THR A 249 -13.14 15.39 -18.28
C THR A 249 -12.23 14.24 -17.87
N HIS A 250 -11.76 14.15 -16.62
CA HIS A 250 -11.00 12.99 -16.14
C HIS A 250 -11.88 11.76 -15.87
N ALA A 251 -13.11 11.93 -15.38
CA ALA A 251 -14.05 10.82 -15.21
C ALA A 251 -14.55 10.32 -16.57
N THR A 252 -14.76 11.20 -17.57
CA THR A 252 -15.00 10.74 -18.95
C THR A 252 -13.76 10.16 -19.61
N ALA A 253 -12.54 10.63 -19.29
CA ALA A 253 -11.31 10.00 -19.77
C ALA A 253 -11.06 8.63 -19.11
N GLN A 254 -11.33 8.50 -17.80
CA GLN A 254 -11.29 7.23 -17.07
C GLN A 254 -12.38 6.28 -17.54
N SER A 255 -13.62 6.72 -17.72
CA SER A 255 -14.70 5.86 -18.23
C SER A 255 -14.48 5.46 -19.69
N LYS A 256 -13.92 6.34 -20.53
CA LYS A 256 -13.48 5.98 -21.89
C LYS A 256 -12.29 5.02 -21.88
N ALA A 257 -11.35 5.17 -20.95
CA ALA A 257 -10.24 4.24 -20.77
C ALA A 257 -10.77 2.87 -20.30
N GLU A 258 -11.60 2.83 -19.27
CA GLU A 258 -12.25 1.62 -18.76
C GLU A 258 -13.12 0.94 -19.83
N ALA A 259 -13.91 1.69 -20.60
CA ALA A 259 -14.68 1.14 -21.71
C ALA A 259 -13.78 0.61 -22.84
N ARG A 260 -12.63 1.25 -23.10
CA ARG A 260 -11.63 0.75 -24.06
C ARG A 260 -10.93 -0.51 -23.55
N PHE A 261 -10.58 -0.57 -22.27
CA PHE A 261 -10.00 -1.76 -21.64
C PHE A 261 -10.99 -2.92 -21.61
N ALA A 262 -12.22 -2.69 -21.14
CA ALA A 262 -13.29 -3.69 -21.17
C ALA A 262 -13.54 -4.22 -22.60
N ARG A 263 -13.52 -3.35 -23.62
CA ARG A 263 -13.61 -3.77 -25.03
C ARG A 263 -12.39 -4.56 -25.50
N LYS A 264 -11.17 -4.20 -25.10
CA LYS A 264 -9.95 -4.95 -25.41
C LYS A 264 -10.01 -6.36 -24.79
N SER A 265 -10.34 -6.45 -23.51
CA SER A 265 -10.46 -7.72 -22.79
C SER A 265 -11.57 -8.60 -23.38
N ALA A 266 -12.75 -8.03 -23.66
CA ALA A 266 -13.85 -8.76 -24.30
C ALA A 266 -13.48 -9.25 -25.72
N LYS A 267 -12.74 -8.46 -26.51
CA LYS A 267 -12.22 -8.90 -27.81
C LYS A 267 -11.20 -10.02 -27.69
N LYS A 268 -10.30 -9.97 -26.69
CA LYS A 268 -9.32 -11.04 -26.43
C LYS A 268 -10.01 -12.34 -26.05
N ALA A 269 -11.00 -12.28 -25.14
CA ALA A 269 -11.83 -13.42 -24.76
C ALA A 269 -12.59 -14.01 -25.96
N ALA A 270 -13.25 -13.16 -26.77
CA ALA A 270 -13.99 -13.62 -27.95
C ALA A 270 -13.07 -14.23 -29.02
N LYS A 271 -11.83 -13.73 -29.18
CA LYS A 271 -10.85 -14.31 -30.10
C LYS A 271 -10.33 -15.66 -29.60
N ALA A 272 -10.07 -15.79 -28.30
CA ALA A 272 -9.70 -17.06 -27.68
C ALA A 272 -10.80 -18.12 -27.84
N GLU A 273 -12.06 -17.74 -27.61
CA GLU A 273 -13.21 -18.62 -27.80
C GLU A 273 -13.37 -19.07 -29.26
N ARG A 274 -13.19 -18.16 -30.23
CA ARG A 274 -13.21 -18.50 -31.67
C ARG A 274 -12.06 -19.43 -32.06
N ALA A 275 -10.87 -19.22 -31.49
CA ALA A 275 -9.73 -20.09 -31.72
C ALA A 275 -9.99 -21.50 -31.17
N ALA A 276 -10.54 -21.60 -29.96
CA ALA A 276 -10.94 -22.87 -29.35
C ALA A 276 -12.01 -23.60 -30.19
N LYS A 277 -13.05 -22.88 -30.66
CA LYS A 277 -14.08 -23.44 -31.57
C LYS A 277 -13.54 -23.89 -32.92
N LYS A 278 -12.51 -23.22 -33.45
CA LYS A 278 -11.86 -23.61 -34.72
C LYS A 278 -10.97 -24.84 -34.53
N ALA A 279 -10.28 -24.95 -33.40
CA ALA A 279 -9.51 -26.15 -33.04
C ALA A 279 -10.42 -27.36 -32.83
N ALA A 280 -11.61 -27.16 -32.25
CA ALA A 280 -12.60 -28.23 -32.04
C ALA A 280 -13.24 -28.79 -33.33
N LYS A 281 -13.15 -28.08 -34.48
CA LYS A 281 -13.77 -28.52 -35.74
C LYS A 281 -12.99 -29.61 -36.51
N GLY A 282 -11.81 -30.02 -36.02
CA GLY A 282 -10.99 -31.04 -36.66
C GLY A 282 -10.45 -30.64 -38.05
N PRO A 283 -9.39 -31.32 -38.54
CA PRO A 283 -8.87 -31.06 -39.87
C PRO A 283 -9.89 -31.43 -40.94
N ALA A 284 -10.08 -30.55 -41.93
CA ALA A 284 -10.96 -30.82 -43.06
C ALA A 284 -10.48 -32.06 -43.82
N PRO A 285 -11.38 -32.96 -44.26
CA PRO A 285 -11.00 -34.16 -44.98
C PRO A 285 -10.26 -33.79 -46.28
N ALA A 286 -9.14 -34.48 -46.53
CA ALA A 286 -8.27 -34.21 -47.66
C ALA A 286 -9.04 -34.27 -49.00
N PRO A 287 -8.81 -33.33 -49.93
CA PRO A 287 -9.47 -33.34 -51.23
C PRO A 287 -9.09 -34.60 -51.99
N LYS A 288 -10.10 -35.40 -52.39
CA LYS A 288 -9.91 -36.61 -53.19
C LYS A 288 -9.20 -36.26 -54.50
N ALA A 289 -8.03 -36.85 -54.72
CA ALA A 289 -7.25 -36.68 -55.94
C ALA A 289 -8.08 -37.09 -57.17
N LYS A 290 -8.29 -36.15 -58.09
CA LYS A 290 -8.88 -36.43 -59.41
C LYS A 290 -7.90 -37.31 -60.20
N LYS A 291 -8.28 -38.56 -60.49
CA LYS A 291 -7.58 -39.46 -61.41
C LYS A 291 -7.56 -38.82 -62.81
N GLY A 292 -6.39 -38.35 -63.25
CA GLY A 292 -6.17 -37.88 -64.61
C GLY A 292 -6.12 -39.06 -65.58
N GLY A 293 -6.97 -39.04 -66.60
CA GLY A 293 -6.97 -40.04 -67.69
C GLY A 293 -5.79 -39.84 -68.65
N PRO A 294 -5.36 -40.90 -69.36
CA PRO A 294 -4.19 -40.88 -70.24
C PRO A 294 -4.45 -40.08 -71.52
N ARG A 295 -3.52 -39.16 -71.83
CA ARG A 295 -3.46 -38.40 -73.10
C ARG A 295 -2.83 -39.27 -74.19
N ARG A 296 -3.57 -39.52 -75.28
CA ARG A 296 -3.06 -40.14 -76.52
C ARG A 296 -2.07 -39.18 -77.21
N GLY A 297 -0.88 -39.68 -77.53
CA GLY A 297 0.11 -39.00 -78.37
C GLY A 297 -0.25 -39.06 -79.85
N LYS A 298 0.01 -37.97 -80.57
CA LYS A 298 0.13 -37.91 -82.03
C LYS A 298 1.54 -37.39 -82.31
N HIS A 299 2.37 -38.21 -82.95
CA HIS A 299 3.54 -37.77 -83.69
C HIS A 299 3.42 -38.28 -85.14
N ALA A 300 4.07 -37.50 -86.00
CA ALA A 300 4.13 -37.53 -87.45
C ALA A 300 4.27 -38.92 -88.09
#